data_AF-Q9EXU4-F1
#
_entry.id   AF-Q9EXU4-F1
#
_cell.length_a   1.000
_cell.length_b   1.000
_cell.length_c   1.000
_cell.angle_alpha   90.00
_cell.angle_beta   90.00
_cell.angle_gamma   90.00
#
_symmetry.space_group_name_H-M   'P 1'
#
loop_
_entity.id
_entity.type
_entity.pdbx_description
1 polymer ?
#
loop_
_entity_poly.entity_id
_entity_poly.type
_entity_poly.pdbx_seq_one_letter_code
_entity_poly.pdbx_strand_id
1 'polypeptide(L)'
;MTMKILMVLTSHDRLGNTGKPTGFWLEEFAAPYYVFKDAGAEVTLASPKGGQPPIDPKSDEPASQTAAMGRFKDDPAARKALANTLKLGEVKQEDYDAVFYPGGHGPMWDLVNDRNS
;
A
#
# COMPACT_ATOMS: atom_id res chain seq x y z
N MET A 1 25.06 -2.80 2.16
CA MET A 1 24.01 -2.91 1.12
C MET A 1 22.72 -2.42 1.74
N THR A 2 21.96 -1.59 1.04
CA THR A 2 20.66 -1.08 1.50
C THR A 2 19.60 -2.15 1.29
N MET A 3 18.78 -2.43 2.30
CA MET A 3 17.67 -3.40 2.16
C MET A 3 16.60 -2.86 1.23
N LYS A 4 16.11 -3.69 0.32
CA LYS A 4 15.04 -3.38 -0.64
C LYS A 4 13.75 -4.08 -0.25
N ILE A 5 12.70 -3.32 -0.03
CA ILE A 5 11.40 -3.82 0.40
C ILE A 5 10.35 -3.47 -0.66
N LEU A 6 9.64 -4.48 -1.13
CA LEU A 6 8.45 -4.31 -1.96
C LEU A 6 7.21 -4.25 -1.07
N MET A 7 6.51 -3.11 -1.05
CA MET A 7 5.19 -3.02 -0.42
C MET A 7 4.09 -3.17 -1.48
N VAL A 8 3.24 -4.17 -1.31
CA VAL A 8 2.18 -4.52 -2.27
C VAL A 8 0.82 -4.12 -1.73
N LEU A 9 0.16 -3.18 -2.40
CA LEU A 9 -1.17 -2.67 -2.05
C LEU A 9 -2.25 -3.24 -2.97
N THR A 10 -3.46 -3.40 -2.44
CA THR A 10 -4.63 -3.78 -3.25
C THR A 10 -4.95 -2.74 -4.32
N SER A 11 -5.59 -3.16 -5.41
CA SER A 11 -6.24 -2.32 -6.41
C SER A 11 -7.78 -2.48 -6.39
N HIS A 12 -8.33 -3.07 -5.32
CA HIS A 12 -9.76 -3.32 -5.14
C HIS A 12 -10.42 -2.25 -4.26
N ASP A 13 -11.53 -1.68 -4.74
CA ASP A 13 -12.14 -0.47 -4.15
C ASP A 13 -13.60 -0.64 -3.70
N ARG A 14 -14.15 -1.86 -3.72
CA ARG A 14 -15.54 -2.14 -3.34
C ARG A 14 -15.66 -3.28 -2.34
N LEU A 15 -16.49 -3.13 -1.32
CA LEU A 15 -16.72 -4.18 -0.33
C LEU A 15 -17.73 -5.20 -0.88
N GLY A 16 -17.24 -6.14 -1.68
CA GLY A 16 -18.06 -7.15 -2.36
C GLY A 16 -19.21 -6.52 -3.15
N ASN A 17 -20.42 -7.08 -3.00
CA ASN A 17 -21.61 -6.60 -3.70
C ASN A 17 -22.40 -5.53 -2.91
N THR A 18 -21.83 -4.95 -1.84
CA THR A 18 -22.55 -4.00 -0.98
C THR A 18 -22.63 -2.59 -1.54
N GLY A 19 -21.84 -2.28 -2.59
CA GLY A 19 -21.69 -0.93 -3.14
C GLY A 19 -20.87 0.03 -2.27
N LYS A 20 -20.43 -0.39 -1.07
CA LYS A 20 -19.61 0.44 -0.18
C LYS A 20 -18.15 0.49 -0.67
N PRO A 21 -17.46 1.63 -0.56
CA PRO A 21 -16.04 1.72 -0.88
C PRO A 21 -15.19 0.93 0.14
N THR A 22 -14.04 0.45 -0.30
CA THR A 22 -12.96 -0.10 0.55
C THR A 22 -11.62 0.13 -0.14
N GLY A 23 -10.55 -0.44 0.40
CA GLY A 23 -9.20 -0.36 -0.11
C GLY A 23 -8.20 -0.97 0.87
N PHE A 24 -6.96 -0.47 0.83
CA PHE A 24 -6.01 -0.73 1.90
C PHE A 24 -6.31 0.15 3.12
N TRP A 25 -5.88 -0.29 4.30
CA TRP A 25 -6.01 0.50 5.54
C TRP A 25 -4.83 1.48 5.67
N LEU A 26 -5.11 2.79 5.73
CA LEU A 26 -4.08 3.84 5.61
C LEU A 26 -2.94 3.71 6.64
N GLU A 27 -3.26 3.45 7.91
CA GLU A 27 -2.24 3.29 8.96
C GLU A 27 -1.35 2.06 8.71
N GLU A 28 -1.92 0.96 8.21
CA GLU A 28 -1.17 -0.27 7.92
C GLU A 28 -0.21 -0.12 6.74
N PHE A 29 -0.39 0.93 5.93
CA PHE A 29 0.60 1.38 4.96
C PHE A 29 1.57 2.40 5.58
N ALA A 30 1.05 3.50 6.15
CA ALA A 30 1.85 4.65 6.54
C ALA A 30 2.85 4.32 7.65
N ALA A 31 2.45 3.58 8.69
CA ALA A 31 3.34 3.26 9.79
C ALA A 31 4.51 2.34 9.36
N PRO A 32 4.29 1.19 8.70
CA PRO A 32 5.39 0.37 8.20
C PRO A 32 6.25 1.08 7.15
N TYR A 33 5.63 1.86 6.24
CA TYR A 33 6.35 2.62 5.22
C TYR A 33 7.41 3.52 5.86
N TYR A 34 7.04 4.27 6.90
CA TYR A 34 8.00 5.14 7.59
C TYR A 34 8.98 4.39 8.48
N VAL A 35 8.57 3.30 9.14
CA VAL A 35 9.52 2.44 9.87
C VAL A 35 10.63 1.93 8.95
N PHE A 36 10.29 1.47 7.74
CA PHE A 36 11.25 1.00 6.76
C PHE A 36 12.14 2.12 6.22
N LYS A 37 11.55 3.25 5.85
CA LYS A 37 12.28 4.42 5.33
C LYS A 37 13.25 4.98 6.36
N ASP A 38 12.82 5.09 7.62
CA ASP A 38 13.64 5.63 8.71
C ASP A 38 14.76 4.66 9.11
N ALA A 39 14.57 3.35 8.91
CA ALA A 39 15.63 2.35 9.02
C ALA A 39 16.62 2.36 7.84
N GLY A 40 16.40 3.23 6.85
CA GLY A 40 17.25 3.40 5.67
C GLY A 40 16.95 2.42 4.54
N ALA A 41 15.84 1.67 4.59
CA ALA A 41 15.46 0.78 3.50
C ALA A 41 14.98 1.55 2.25
N GLU A 42 15.24 0.96 1.09
CA GLU A 42 14.63 1.37 -0.18
C GLU A 42 13.27 0.69 -0.30
N VAL A 43 12.20 1.49 -0.38
CA VAL A 43 10.82 0.99 -0.41
C VAL A 43 10.21 1.26 -1.78
N THR A 44 9.85 0.19 -2.49
CA THR A 44 9.09 0.26 -3.76
C THR A 44 7.64 -0.07 -3.48
N LEU A 45 6.72 0.69 -4.09
CA LEU A 45 5.28 0.45 -3.99
C LEU A 45 4.76 -0.17 -5.28
N ALA A 46 4.00 -1.25 -5.16
CA ALA A 46 3.33 -1.92 -6.28
C ALA A 46 1.87 -2.22 -5.94
N SER A 47 1.06 -2.37 -6.97
CA SER A 47 -0.32 -2.87 -6.85
C SER A 47 -0.71 -3.67 -8.10
N PRO A 48 -1.70 -4.59 -8.03
CA PRO A 48 -2.09 -5.42 -9.18
C PRO A 48 -2.34 -4.63 -10.47
N LYS A 49 -2.97 -3.45 -10.37
CA LYS A 49 -3.27 -2.58 -11.52
C LYS A 49 -2.22 -1.48 -11.75
N GLY A 50 -1.29 -1.27 -10.82
CA GLY A 50 -0.43 -0.09 -10.80
C GLY A 50 -1.24 1.20 -10.55
N GLY A 51 -0.55 2.36 -10.59
CA GLY A 51 -1.19 3.66 -10.37
C GLY A 51 -1.54 3.88 -8.90
N GLN A 52 -2.64 4.59 -8.62
CA GLN A 52 -3.08 4.94 -7.26
C GLN A 52 -3.92 3.80 -6.64
N PRO A 53 -3.44 3.12 -5.58
CA PRO A 53 -4.24 2.17 -4.82
C PRO A 53 -5.38 2.89 -4.08
N PRO A 54 -6.57 2.29 -3.96
CA PRO A 54 -7.69 2.86 -3.22
C PRO A 54 -7.44 2.77 -1.70
N ILE A 55 -7.70 3.87 -0.99
CA ILE A 55 -7.70 3.92 0.48
C ILE A 55 -9.11 3.53 0.96
N ASP A 56 -9.21 2.65 1.97
CA ASP A 56 -10.49 2.46 2.67
C ASP A 56 -10.86 3.75 3.41
N PRO A 57 -11.97 4.44 3.06
CA PRO A 57 -12.27 5.75 3.64
C PRO A 57 -12.40 5.74 5.16
N LYS A 58 -12.79 4.60 5.76
CA LYS A 58 -12.88 4.47 7.23
C LYS A 58 -11.53 4.58 7.93
N SER A 59 -10.47 4.17 7.24
CA SER A 59 -9.11 4.24 7.78
C SER A 59 -8.61 5.69 7.87
N ASP A 60 -9.21 6.62 7.11
CA ASP A 60 -8.82 8.04 7.10
C ASP A 60 -9.84 8.97 7.81
N GLU A 61 -10.76 8.40 8.59
CA GLU A 61 -11.67 9.20 9.42
C GLU A 61 -10.89 9.98 10.50
N PRO A 62 -11.40 11.14 10.99
CA PRO A 62 -10.73 11.95 11.99
C PRO A 62 -10.36 11.20 13.29
N ALA A 63 -11.20 10.25 13.69
CA ALA A 63 -10.98 9.43 14.89
C ALA A 63 -9.88 8.37 14.70
N SER A 64 -9.52 8.06 13.46
CA SER A 64 -8.50 7.05 13.10
C SER A 64 -7.11 7.66 12.92
N GLN A 65 -6.96 8.99 13.04
CA GLN A 65 -5.73 9.70 12.72
C GLN A 65 -4.55 9.35 13.64
N THR A 66 -3.39 9.14 13.05
CA THR A 66 -2.13 8.84 13.74
C THR A 66 -1.03 9.78 13.28
N ALA A 67 0.10 9.78 13.99
CA ALA A 67 1.27 10.56 13.60
C ALA A 67 1.85 10.12 12.23
N ALA A 68 1.85 8.82 11.93
CA ALA A 68 2.36 8.30 10.67
C ALA A 68 1.48 8.74 9.48
N MET A 69 0.14 8.72 9.65
CA MET A 69 -0.77 9.21 8.62
C MET A 69 -0.68 10.73 8.44
N GLY A 70 -0.50 11.49 9.53
CA GLY A 70 -0.21 12.92 9.45
C GLY A 70 1.06 13.20 8.64
N ARG A 71 2.17 12.51 8.97
CA ARG A 71 3.42 12.58 8.22
C ARG A 71 3.22 12.23 6.74
N PHE A 72 2.45 11.18 6.44
CA PHE A 72 2.13 10.79 5.06
C PHE A 72 1.40 11.88 4.29
N LYS A 73 0.42 12.54 4.90
CA LYS A 73 -0.34 13.62 4.27
C LYS A 73 0.53 14.84 3.94
N ASP A 74 1.52 15.11 4.80
CA ASP A 74 2.47 16.21 4.67
C ASP A 74 3.71 15.88 3.84
N ASP A 75 3.82 14.66 3.30
CA ASP A 75 4.96 14.17 2.52
C ASP A 75 4.58 14.02 1.02
N PRO A 76 4.90 15.02 0.17
CA PRO A 76 4.57 14.96 -1.25
C PRO A 76 5.29 13.82 -1.98
N ALA A 77 6.46 13.40 -1.50
CA ALA A 77 7.23 12.33 -2.14
C ALA A 77 6.57 10.97 -1.88
N ALA A 78 6.16 10.69 -0.63
CA ALA A 78 5.42 9.48 -0.29
C ALA A 78 4.07 9.44 -1.02
N ARG A 79 3.35 10.56 -1.07
CA ARG A 79 2.08 10.67 -1.82
C ARG A 79 2.27 10.44 -3.32
N LYS A 80 3.35 10.98 -3.90
CA LYS A 80 3.69 10.73 -5.31
C LYS A 80 4.05 9.26 -5.55
N ALA A 81 4.80 8.62 -4.65
CA ALA A 81 5.10 7.20 -4.75
C ALA A 81 3.82 6.35 -4.71
N LEU A 82 2.90 6.66 -3.78
CA LEU A 82 1.62 5.96 -3.70
C LEU A 82 0.75 6.18 -4.95
N ALA A 83 0.74 7.39 -5.52
CA ALA A 83 -0.02 7.68 -6.73
C ALA A 83 0.53 6.98 -7.99
N ASN A 84 1.77 6.51 -7.95
CA ASN A 84 2.47 5.93 -9.09
C ASN A 84 3.03 4.55 -8.75
N THR A 85 2.22 3.68 -8.11
CA THR A 85 2.67 2.31 -7.85
C THR A 85 2.97 1.57 -9.16
N LEU A 86 4.00 0.74 -9.11
CA LEU A 86 4.29 -0.18 -10.22
C LEU A 86 3.15 -1.18 -10.38
N LYS A 87 2.94 -1.63 -11.61
CA LYS A 87 2.06 -2.77 -11.85
C LYS A 87 2.75 -4.03 -11.35
N LEU A 88 2.11 -4.73 -10.42
CA LEU A 88 2.73 -5.85 -9.70
C LEU A 88 3.25 -6.96 -10.62
N GLY A 89 2.51 -7.29 -11.68
CA GLY A 89 2.94 -8.29 -12.66
C GLY A 89 4.19 -7.91 -13.49
N GLU A 90 4.69 -6.68 -13.38
CA GLU A 90 5.94 -6.22 -14.00
C GLU A 90 7.12 -6.23 -13.02
N VAL A 91 6.86 -6.51 -11.73
CA VAL A 91 7.86 -6.54 -10.67
C VAL A 91 8.50 -7.93 -10.60
N LYS A 92 9.82 -7.98 -10.45
CA LYS A 92 10.53 -9.24 -10.22
C LYS A 92 10.85 -9.38 -8.73
N GLN A 93 10.42 -10.49 -8.13
CA GLN A 93 10.65 -10.75 -6.70
C GLN A 93 12.15 -10.80 -6.33
N GLU A 94 13.01 -11.23 -7.26
CA GLU A 94 14.46 -11.37 -7.06
C GLU A 94 15.19 -10.02 -6.86
N ASP A 95 14.53 -8.90 -7.17
CA ASP A 95 15.07 -7.56 -6.97
C ASP A 95 14.91 -7.04 -5.53
N TYR A 96 14.23 -7.81 -4.66
CA TYR A 96 13.85 -7.40 -3.29
C TYR A 96 14.29 -8.40 -2.24
N ASP A 97 14.65 -7.89 -1.06
CA ASP A 97 15.02 -8.71 0.10
C ASP A 97 13.79 -9.13 0.93
N ALA A 98 12.69 -8.38 0.82
CA ALA A 98 11.44 -8.65 1.51
C ALA A 98 10.23 -8.11 0.77
N VAL A 99 9.07 -8.73 1.02
CA VAL A 99 7.76 -8.27 0.56
C VAL A 99 6.85 -8.02 1.77
N PHE A 100 6.14 -6.89 1.75
CA PHE A 100 5.21 -6.50 2.80
C PHE A 100 3.84 -6.19 2.21
N TYR A 101 2.78 -6.72 2.82
CA TYR A 101 1.40 -6.56 2.38
C TYR A 101 0.61 -5.81 3.45
N PRO A 102 0.35 -4.50 3.29
CA PRO A 102 -0.62 -3.78 4.11
C PRO A 102 -2.01 -4.41 3.98
N GLY A 103 -2.77 -4.46 5.07
CA GLY A 103 -4.14 -4.99 5.08
C GLY A 103 -5.19 -3.94 4.71
N GLY A 104 -6.35 -4.02 5.35
CA GLY A 104 -7.62 -3.52 4.84
C GLY A 104 -8.48 -4.64 4.26
N HIS A 105 -9.71 -4.34 3.82
CA HIS A 105 -10.57 -5.38 3.24
C HIS A 105 -10.28 -5.64 1.76
N GLY A 106 -9.80 -4.63 1.01
CA GLY A 106 -9.52 -4.76 -0.43
C GLY A 106 -8.62 -5.96 -0.81
N PRO A 107 -7.52 -6.25 -0.07
CA PRO A 107 -6.67 -7.41 -0.33
C PRO A 107 -7.41 -8.74 -0.48
N MET A 108 -8.56 -8.91 0.18
CA MET A 108 -9.36 -10.13 0.14
C MET A 108 -9.93 -10.46 -1.26
N TRP A 109 -9.90 -9.52 -2.21
CA TRP A 109 -10.44 -9.72 -3.56
C TRP A 109 -9.38 -9.89 -4.65
N ASP A 110 -8.21 -9.27 -4.51
CA ASP A 110 -7.22 -9.23 -5.60
C ASP A 110 -5.81 -9.70 -5.21
N LEU A 111 -5.53 -9.92 -3.92
CA LEU A 111 -4.23 -10.46 -3.49
C LEU A 111 -4.30 -11.92 -3.05
N VAL A 112 -5.48 -12.46 -2.75
CA VAL A 112 -5.62 -13.86 -2.26
C VAL A 112 -5.63 -14.89 -3.39
N ASN A 113 -6.14 -14.52 -4.56
CA ASN A 113 -6.47 -15.48 -5.63
C ASN A 113 -5.84 -15.15 -6.98
N ASP A 114 -5.20 -14.00 -7.12
CA ASP A 114 -4.57 -13.61 -8.37
C ASP A 114 -3.17 -14.24 -8.44
N ARG A 115 -2.93 -15.04 -9.47
CA ARG A 115 -1.64 -15.71 -9.70
C ARG A 115 -0.53 -14.75 -10.10
N ASN A 116 -0.89 -13.51 -10.42
CA ASN A 116 0.04 -12.43 -10.74
C ASN A 116 0.12 -11.39 -9.60
N SER A 117 -0.38 -11.73 -8.40
CA SER A 117 -0.31 -10.95 -7.16
C SER A 117 0.53 -11.61 -6.07
#